data_AF-A0A6A5AEN1-F1
#
_entry.id   AF-A0A6A5AEN1-F1
#
_cell.length_a   1.000
_cell.length_b   1.000
_cell.length_c   1.000
_cell.angle_alpha   90.00
_cell.angle_beta   90.00
_cell.angle_gamma   90.00
#
_symmetry.space_group_name_H-M   'P 1'
#
loop_
_entity.id
_entity.type
_entity.pdbx_description
1 polymer ?
#
loop_
_entity_poly.entity_id
_entity_poly.type
_entity_poly.pdbx_seq_one_letter_code
_entity_poly.pdbx_strand_id
1 'polypeptide(L)'
;NYYDMDVLNDLWRLSCGYLPSHYVVLTPSLNEDLVWAFKDKQERINKTYVHHYSRGSDLAKPWHVSKSMLETRNPAFHPLFYDLFYLYWAHEDKYCKWIQS
;
A
#
# COMPACT_ATOMS: atom_id res chain seq x y z
N ASN A 1 -8.62 19.71 6.67
CA ASN A 1 -7.75 18.52 6.65
C ASN A 1 -6.42 18.93 7.22
N TYR A 2 -6.24 18.65 8.51
CA TYR A 2 -4.99 18.83 9.23
C TYR A 2 -4.97 17.69 10.25
N TYR A 3 -4.13 16.70 9.99
CA TYR A 3 -4.11 15.44 10.72
C TYR A 3 -2.73 15.18 11.31
N ASP A 4 -2.55 14.00 11.89
CA ASP A 4 -1.30 13.54 12.47
C ASP A 4 -0.08 13.73 11.55
N MET A 5 -0.21 13.40 10.26
CA MET A 5 0.89 13.59 9.30
C MET A 5 1.30 15.06 9.16
N ASP A 6 0.34 15.99 9.17
CA ASP A 6 0.62 17.43 9.04
C ASP A 6 1.30 17.96 10.31
N VAL A 7 0.76 17.60 11.49
CA VAL A 7 1.35 17.94 12.79
C VAL A 7 2.79 17.43 12.91
N LEU A 8 3.03 16.17 12.52
CA LEU A 8 4.36 15.57 12.59
C LEU A 8 5.33 16.23 11.61
N ASN A 9 4.88 16.58 10.41
CA ASN A 9 5.71 17.32 9.47
C ASN A 9 6.07 18.70 10.02
N ASP A 10 5.13 19.44 10.60
CA ASP A 10 5.41 20.77 11.16
C ASP A 10 6.40 20.72 12.33
N LEU A 11 6.24 19.74 13.22
CA LEU A 11 7.12 19.57 14.39
C LEU A 11 8.53 19.11 14.02
N TRP A 12 8.67 18.21 13.04
CA TRP A 12 9.92 17.50 12.79
C TRP A 12 10.57 17.82 11.43
N ARG A 13 10.04 18.78 10.67
CA ARG A 13 10.50 19.11 9.29
C ARG A 13 12.01 19.24 9.13
N LEU A 14 12.67 19.83 10.13
CA LEU A 14 14.11 20.12 10.12
C LEU A 14 14.93 19.11 10.94
N SER A 15 14.28 18.11 11.53
CA SER A 15 14.87 17.13 12.45
C SER A 15 14.35 15.71 12.19
N CYS A 16 14.15 15.37 10.92
CA CYS A 16 13.74 14.03 10.49
C CYS A 16 14.80 13.38 9.59
N GLY A 17 14.87 12.06 9.62
CA GLY A 17 15.60 11.28 8.63
C GLY A 17 14.66 10.86 7.51
N TYR A 18 15.10 10.99 6.26
CA TYR A 18 14.36 10.48 5.12
C TYR A 18 14.67 9.00 4.93
N LEU A 19 13.66 8.15 5.16
CA LEU A 19 13.75 6.75 4.79
C LEU A 19 13.76 6.62 3.26
N PRO A 20 14.64 5.79 2.68
CA PRO A 20 14.60 5.49 1.25
C PRO A 20 13.24 4.92 0.82
N SER A 21 12.87 5.12 -0.44
CA SER A 21 11.64 4.58 -1.06
C SER A 21 11.51 3.05 -1.02
N HIS A 22 12.57 2.34 -0.58
CA HIS A 22 12.56 0.90 -0.34
C HIS A 22 11.63 0.52 0.82
N TYR A 23 11.43 1.42 1.79
CA TYR A 23 10.72 1.08 3.03
C TYR A 23 9.21 1.01 2.85
N VAL A 24 8.60 2.04 2.28
CA VAL A 24 7.14 2.12 2.16
C VAL A 24 6.72 2.76 0.85
N VAL A 25 5.75 2.14 0.18
CA VAL A 25 5.14 2.63 -1.04
C VAL A 25 3.63 2.45 -0.95
N LEU A 26 2.86 3.40 -1.48
CA LEU A 26 1.41 3.25 -1.55
C LEU A 26 1.01 2.15 -2.54
N THR A 27 0.01 1.34 -2.20
CA THR A 27 -0.50 0.29 -3.11
C THR A 27 -0.91 0.80 -4.50
N PRO A 28 -1.55 1.98 -4.69
CA PRO A 28 -1.89 2.47 -6.03
C PRO A 28 -0.67 2.74 -6.91
N SER A 29 0.47 3.07 -6.31
CA SER A 29 1.69 3.35 -7.05
C SER A 29 2.32 2.12 -7.69
N LEU A 30 1.84 0.91 -7.39
CA LEU A 30 2.16 -0.28 -8.20
C LEU A 30 1.73 -0.12 -9.67
N ASN A 31 0.68 0.66 -9.91
CA ASN A 31 0.12 0.87 -11.25
C ASN A 31 0.66 2.13 -11.93
N GLU A 32 1.28 3.03 -11.16
CA GLU A 32 1.89 4.27 -11.65
C GLU A 32 3.32 4.01 -12.17
N ASP A 33 3.80 4.83 -13.11
CA ASP A 33 5.16 4.71 -13.69
C ASP A 33 6.21 5.49 -12.87
N LEU A 34 6.00 5.56 -11.56
CA LEU A 34 6.90 6.21 -10.62
C LEU A 34 8.09 5.31 -10.30
N VAL A 35 9.28 5.94 -10.28
CA VAL A 35 10.55 5.24 -10.11
C VAL A 35 11.26 5.60 -8.79
N TRP A 36 11.08 6.80 -8.22
CA TRP A 36 11.58 7.21 -6.88
C TRP A 36 13.00 6.73 -6.51
N ALA A 37 13.99 7.09 -7.34
CA ALA A 37 15.41 6.76 -7.19
C ALA A 37 15.81 5.30 -7.47
N PHE A 38 14.89 4.47 -7.96
CA PHE A 38 15.22 3.20 -8.59
C PHE A 38 15.62 3.41 -10.06
N LYS A 39 16.04 2.35 -10.75
CA LYS A 39 16.32 2.33 -12.19
C LYS A 39 15.03 2.36 -13.00
N ASP A 40 14.04 1.57 -12.57
CA ASP A 40 12.75 1.42 -13.23
C ASP A 40 11.67 0.96 -12.25
N LYS A 41 10.41 0.93 -12.72
CA LYS A 41 9.24 0.50 -11.95
C LYS A 41 9.38 -0.92 -11.41
N GLN A 42 9.97 -1.83 -12.19
CA GLN A 42 10.12 -3.22 -11.79
C GLN A 42 11.13 -3.36 -10.64
N GLU A 43 12.26 -2.65 -10.73
CA GLU A 43 13.25 -2.61 -9.65
C GLU A 43 12.64 -2.04 -8.38
N ARG A 44 11.89 -0.95 -8.47
CA ARG A 44 11.16 -0.37 -7.33
C ARG A 44 10.27 -1.42 -6.67
N ILE A 45 9.42 -2.08 -7.45
CA ILE A 45 8.48 -3.09 -6.94
C ILE A 45 9.26 -4.21 -6.23
N ASN A 46 10.34 -4.70 -6.84
CA ASN A 46 11.15 -5.78 -6.27
C ASN A 46 11.93 -5.39 -5.01
N LYS A 47 12.20 -4.10 -4.82
CA LYS A 47 12.99 -3.57 -3.68
C LYS A 47 12.14 -2.88 -2.62
N THR A 48 10.81 -2.88 -2.76
CA THR A 48 9.89 -2.33 -1.75
C THR A 48 9.60 -3.38 -0.67
N TYR A 49 9.72 -2.99 0.60
CA TYR A 49 9.46 -3.88 1.74
C TYR A 49 8.02 -3.82 2.24
N VAL A 50 7.41 -2.63 2.29
CA VAL A 50 6.05 -2.44 2.79
C VAL A 50 5.17 -1.73 1.77
N HIS A 51 3.96 -2.27 1.58
CA HIS A 51 2.91 -1.64 0.80
C HIS A 51 1.84 -1.05 1.72
N HIS A 52 1.65 0.27 1.62
CA HIS A 52 0.68 1.00 2.42
C HIS A 52 -0.64 1.15 1.67
N TYR A 53 -1.70 0.54 2.19
CA TYR A 53 -3.07 0.75 1.77
C TYR A 53 -3.56 2.13 2.21
N SER A 54 -3.40 3.10 1.30
CA SER A 54 -3.79 4.49 1.49
C SER A 54 -4.48 5.01 0.23
N ARG A 55 -5.16 6.15 0.36
CA ARG A 55 -5.94 6.91 -0.64
C ARG A 55 -7.42 6.47 -0.75
N GLY A 56 -8.34 7.41 -0.53
CA GLY A 56 -9.79 7.21 -0.37
C GLY A 56 -10.61 6.87 -1.63
N SER A 57 -10.21 5.84 -2.37
CA SER A 57 -11.12 5.12 -3.27
C SER A 57 -11.72 3.90 -2.56
N ASP A 58 -12.63 3.18 -3.23
CA ASP A 58 -13.21 1.94 -2.70
C ASP A 58 -12.17 0.83 -2.45
N LEU A 59 -10.92 1.01 -2.92
CA LEU A 59 -9.80 0.08 -2.74
C LEU A 59 -8.75 0.60 -1.75
N ALA A 60 -9.08 1.61 -0.96
CA ALA A 60 -8.20 2.27 0.00
C ALA A 60 -7.75 1.37 1.16
N LYS A 61 -8.65 0.50 1.62
CA LYS A 61 -8.51 -0.28 2.85
C LYS A 61 -8.94 -1.72 2.59
N PRO A 62 -8.07 -2.71 2.88
CA PRO A 62 -8.30 -4.07 2.44
C PRO A 62 -9.47 -4.77 3.14
N TRP A 63 -9.84 -4.34 4.35
CA TRP A 63 -11.03 -4.84 5.07
C TRP A 63 -12.37 -4.30 4.53
N HIS A 64 -12.36 -3.27 3.68
CA HIS A 64 -13.56 -2.79 2.98
C HIS A 64 -13.70 -3.39 1.57
N VAL A 65 -12.69 -4.13 1.12
CA VAL A 65 -12.68 -4.78 -0.19
C VAL A 65 -13.06 -6.23 -0.01
N SER A 66 -14.10 -6.68 -0.70
CA SER A 66 -14.46 -8.09 -0.75
C SER A 66 -13.75 -8.79 -1.92
N LYS A 67 -13.64 -10.12 -1.85
CA LYS A 67 -13.10 -10.93 -2.96
C LYS A 67 -13.88 -10.68 -4.26
N SER A 68 -15.20 -10.49 -4.18
CA SER A 68 -16.05 -10.24 -5.35
C SER A 68 -15.77 -8.90 -6.02
N MET A 69 -15.39 -7.87 -5.26
CA MET A 69 -14.96 -6.59 -5.83
C MET A 69 -13.70 -6.72 -6.71
N LEU A 70 -12.92 -7.79 -6.54
CA LEU A 70 -11.71 -8.08 -7.31
C LEU A 70 -11.85 -9.30 -8.25
N GLU A 71 -13.06 -9.82 -8.46
CA GLU A 71 -13.30 -10.97 -9.34
C GLU A 71 -12.84 -10.68 -10.77
N THR A 72 -13.17 -9.50 -11.29
CA THR A 72 -12.68 -9.04 -12.59
C THR A 72 -11.41 -8.24 -12.40
N ARG A 73 -10.25 -8.89 -12.58
CA ARG A 73 -8.96 -8.20 -12.59
C ARG A 73 -8.94 -7.18 -13.74
N ASN A 74 -8.73 -5.92 -13.43
CA ASN A 74 -8.34 -4.92 -14.42
C ASN A 74 -6.94 -5.26 -14.95
N PRO A 75 -6.77 -5.57 -16.26
CA PRO A 75 -5.49 -5.97 -16.83
C PRO A 75 -4.45 -4.84 -16.84
N ALA A 76 -4.86 -3.58 -16.65
CA ALA A 76 -3.94 -2.45 -16.52
C ALA A 76 -3.22 -2.42 -15.16
N PHE A 77 -3.69 -3.17 -14.16
CA PHE A 77 -3.09 -3.18 -12.84
C PHE A 77 -2.01 -4.24 -12.74
N HIS A 78 -0.95 -3.93 -12.01
CA HIS A 78 0.15 -4.86 -11.75
C HIS A 78 -0.36 -6.07 -10.94
N PRO A 79 0.04 -7.31 -11.26
CA PRO A 79 -0.43 -8.52 -10.56
C PRO A 79 -0.29 -8.45 -9.03
N LEU A 80 0.86 -7.95 -8.55
CA LEU A 80 1.12 -7.74 -7.12
C LEU A 80 0.03 -6.93 -6.40
N PHE A 81 -0.65 -6.00 -7.09
CA PHE A 81 -1.76 -5.25 -6.49
C PHE A 81 -2.84 -6.19 -5.93
N TYR A 82 -3.25 -7.19 -6.71
CA TYR A 82 -4.24 -8.18 -6.30
C TYR A 82 -3.66 -9.14 -5.27
N ASP A 83 -2.43 -9.61 -5.48
CA ASP A 83 -1.79 -10.58 -4.59
C ASP A 83 -1.67 -10.04 -3.15
N LEU A 84 -1.44 -8.73 -3.00
CA LEU A 84 -1.44 -8.08 -1.69
C LEU A 84 -2.80 -8.19 -0.97
N PHE A 85 -3.94 -8.02 -1.65
CA PHE A 85 -5.26 -8.23 -1.02
C PHE A 85 -5.46 -9.69 -0.59
N TYR A 86 -5.07 -10.65 -1.44
CA TYR A 86 -5.16 -12.07 -1.10
C TYR A 86 -4.27 -12.43 0.11
N LEU A 87 -3.06 -11.87 0.18
CA LEU A 87 -2.18 -12.03 1.33
C LEU A 87 -2.76 -11.39 2.59
N TYR A 88 -3.37 -10.21 2.49
CA TYR A 88 -4.05 -9.58 3.61
C TYR A 88 -5.15 -10.48 4.17
N TRP A 89 -6.08 -10.96 3.35
CA TRP A 89 -7.19 -11.79 3.82
C TRP A 89 -6.69 -13.13 4.39
N ALA A 90 -5.69 -13.76 3.76
CA ALA A 90 -5.11 -14.99 4.28
C ALA A 90 -4.46 -14.79 5.67
N HIS A 91 -3.82 -13.64 5.90
CA HIS A 91 -3.24 -13.30 7.20
C HIS A 91 -4.31 -12.92 8.22
N GLU A 92 -5.35 -12.20 7.83
CA GLU A 92 -6.50 -11.89 8.68
C GLU A 92 -7.19 -13.18 9.17
N ASP A 93 -7.51 -14.11 8.25
CA ASP A 93 -8.08 -15.42 8.56
C ASP A 93 -7.19 -16.23 9.52
N LYS A 94 -5.86 -16.14 9.35
CA LYS A 94 -4.90 -16.92 10.13
C LYS A 94 -4.66 -16.35 11.52
N TYR A 95 -4.49 -15.04 11.64
CA TYR A 95 -3.98 -14.38 12.84
C TYR A 95 -5.03 -13.53 13.58
N CYS A 96 -6.09 -13.09 12.91
CA CYS A 96 -7.09 -12.17 13.43
C CYS A 96 -8.44 -12.86 13.67
N LYS A 97 -8.43 -14.09 14.19
CA LYS A 97 -9.66 -14.86 14.49
C LYS A 97 -10.66 -14.12 15.39
N TRP A 98 -10.17 -13.16 16.18
CA TRP A 98 -10.97 -12.31 17.07
C TRP A 98 -11.74 -11.20 16.34
N ILE A 99 -11.43 -10.91 15.07
CA ILE A 99 -12.19 -9.96 14.24
C ILE A 99 -13.43 -10.63 13.63
N GLN A 100 -13.43 -11.97 13.52
CA GLN A 100 -14.49 -12.75 12.88
C GLN A 100 -15.61 -13.19 13.86
N SER A 101 -15.59 -12.70 15.11
CA SER A 101 -16.56 -13.02 16.17
C SER A 101 -17.64 -11.96 16.33
#